data_AF-A0A076MWQ5-F1
#
_entry.id   AF-A0A076MWQ5-F1
#
_cell.length_a   1.000
_cell.length_b   1.000
_cell.length_c   1.000
_cell.angle_alpha   90.00
_cell.angle_beta   90.00
_cell.angle_gamma   90.00
#
_symmetry.space_group_name_H-M   'P 1'
#
loop_
_entity.id
_entity.type
_entity.pdbx_description
1 polymer ?
#
loop_
_entity_poly.entity_id
_entity_poly.type
_entity_poly.pdbx_seq_one_letter_code
_entity_poly.pdbx_strand_id
1 'polypeptide(L)'
;MAREAALIRAAREAGVPVPRLVDHAPDVLGSPYLITEHVDGETIPWRLLRDPEFADVRPKLAAELGRVAARIHAMPDVPGLASADRLESLVELYDELAQPLPSLEIGLRWLRAHRPELAGNTVVHGDFRTGNLIIGPDGLAAVLDWELAHRGDPLEDLGWLCVKAWRFSSPLPAGGFGTREELLDGYAEAAGFRPGPAAVRWWEVFGTFRWAVLCLRQADRHLSGRIRSVELAAVGRRVCEQEHDLLTALGTPAVPVDAAPDPAPDLHGRPTAAELVEAVAEFLRADVMPGTRDGCRSRRGWRRTCWASSHASCAWALRRSGGTWTGSRRWGSRRTRSWRGRCGRAPWPCRT
;
A
#
# COMPACT_ATOMS: atom_id res chain seq x y z
N MET A 1 -9.38 -16.10 5.77
CA MET A 1 -8.60 -17.07 6.57
C MET A 1 -8.49 -18.45 5.91
N ALA A 2 -9.52 -19.31 5.83
CA ALA A 2 -9.35 -20.65 5.23
C ALA A 2 -8.91 -20.62 3.75
N ARG A 3 -9.51 -19.74 2.94
CA ARG A 3 -9.11 -19.54 1.54
C ARG A 3 -7.69 -19.00 1.41
N GLU A 4 -7.33 -18.04 2.26
CA GLU A 4 -5.99 -17.45 2.32
C GLU A 4 -4.92 -18.50 2.69
N ALA A 5 -5.23 -19.36 3.66
CA ALA A 5 -4.37 -20.50 4.01
C ALA A 5 -4.15 -21.45 2.83
N ALA A 6 -5.20 -21.72 2.05
CA ALA A 6 -5.12 -22.56 0.86
C ALA A 6 -4.27 -21.90 -0.25
N LEU A 7 -4.42 -20.59 -0.46
CA LEU A 7 -3.59 -19.81 -1.39
C LEU A 7 -2.11 -19.83 -1.01
N ILE A 8 -1.78 -19.62 0.28
CA ILE A 8 -0.40 -19.70 0.76
C ILE A 8 0.20 -21.09 0.53
N ARG A 9 -0.58 -22.16 0.73
CA ARG A 9 -0.11 -23.53 0.44
C ARG A 9 0.15 -23.73 -1.05
N ALA A 10 -0.81 -23.36 -1.91
CA ALA A 10 -0.67 -23.49 -3.37
C ALA A 10 0.50 -22.67 -3.92
N ALA A 11 0.67 -21.44 -3.44
CA ALA A 11 1.77 -20.56 -3.80
C ALA A 11 3.14 -21.18 -3.42
N ARG A 12 3.23 -21.74 -2.20
CA ARG A 12 4.45 -22.44 -1.75
C ARG A 12 4.77 -23.66 -2.62
N GLU A 13 3.76 -24.44 -3.00
CA GLU A 13 3.91 -25.61 -3.89
C GLU A 13 4.39 -25.18 -5.29
N ALA A 14 3.96 -24.02 -5.77
CA ALA A 14 4.42 -23.41 -7.03
C ALA A 14 5.79 -22.70 -6.92
N GLY A 15 6.46 -22.76 -5.75
CA GLY A 15 7.77 -22.13 -5.55
C GLY A 15 7.74 -20.61 -5.43
N VAL A 16 6.59 -20.03 -5.07
CA VAL A 16 6.48 -18.62 -4.68
C VAL A 16 7.02 -18.47 -3.24
N PRO A 17 7.91 -17.50 -2.97
CA PRO A 17 8.35 -17.23 -1.61
C PRO A 17 7.17 -16.68 -0.80
N VAL A 18 6.70 -17.44 0.18
CA VAL A 18 5.61 -17.08 1.09
C VAL A 18 5.94 -17.53 2.52
N PRO A 19 5.38 -16.87 3.56
CA PRO A 19 5.57 -17.33 4.93
C PRO A 19 5.05 -18.76 5.10
N ARG A 20 5.77 -19.62 5.84
CA ARG A 20 5.29 -20.99 6.11
C ARG A 20 4.03 -20.91 6.95
N LEU A 21 2.94 -21.48 6.44
CA LEU A 21 1.72 -21.68 7.22
C LEU A 21 1.98 -22.67 8.36
N VAL A 22 1.67 -22.27 9.58
CA VAL A 22 1.78 -23.09 10.80
C VAL A 22 0.42 -23.66 11.16
N ASP A 23 -0.61 -22.82 11.22
CA ASP A 23 -1.96 -23.24 11.60
C ASP A 23 -3.03 -22.23 11.10
N HIS A 24 -4.27 -22.68 10.99
CA HIS A 24 -5.43 -21.83 10.75
C HIS A 24 -6.71 -22.53 11.21
N ALA A 25 -7.65 -21.78 11.78
CA ALA A 25 -8.98 -22.30 12.11
C ALA A 25 -10.05 -21.18 12.02
N PRO A 26 -11.33 -21.54 11.81
CA PRO A 26 -12.40 -20.56 11.69
C PRO A 26 -12.85 -19.95 13.03
N ASP A 27 -12.67 -20.65 14.16
CA ASP A 27 -13.34 -20.24 15.40
C ASP A 27 -12.64 -20.64 16.72
N VAL A 28 -11.51 -21.35 16.72
CA VAL A 28 -10.85 -21.81 17.97
C VAL A 28 -10.47 -20.66 18.92
N LEU A 29 -10.22 -19.45 18.39
CA LEU A 29 -9.91 -18.25 19.18
C LEU A 29 -11.10 -17.28 19.33
N GLY A 30 -12.32 -17.71 19.03
CA GLY A 30 -13.52 -16.86 18.99
C GLY A 30 -13.60 -15.98 17.72
N SER A 31 -12.62 -16.08 16.84
CA SER A 31 -12.60 -15.48 15.51
C SER A 31 -11.71 -16.30 14.56
N PRO A 32 -11.90 -16.20 13.24
CA PRO A 32 -11.00 -16.82 12.28
C PRO A 32 -9.56 -16.32 12.47
N TYR A 33 -8.58 -17.20 12.33
CA TYR A 33 -7.17 -16.83 12.37
C TYR A 33 -6.31 -17.58 11.35
N LEU A 34 -5.12 -17.05 11.15
CA LEU A 34 -4.03 -17.61 10.34
C LEU A 34 -2.72 -17.38 11.11
N ILE A 35 -1.91 -18.43 11.30
CA ILE A 35 -0.59 -18.35 11.92
C ILE A 35 0.44 -18.79 10.89
N THR A 36 1.43 -17.95 10.66
CA THR A 36 2.60 -18.24 9.81
C THR A 36 3.89 -18.09 10.59
N GLU A 37 4.97 -18.62 10.05
CA GLU A 37 6.31 -18.26 10.49
C GLU A 37 6.60 -16.78 10.26
N HIS A 38 7.44 -16.22 11.14
CA HIS A 38 8.02 -14.91 10.90
C HIS A 38 9.10 -15.03 9.81
N VAL A 39 9.09 -14.11 8.86
CA VAL A 39 10.10 -14.01 7.80
C VAL A 39 10.88 -12.72 8.05
N ASP A 40 12.20 -12.86 8.19
CA ASP A 40 13.10 -11.71 8.34
C ASP A 40 13.22 -10.92 7.03
N GLY A 41 13.26 -9.59 7.14
CA GLY A 41 13.46 -8.68 6.02
C GLY A 41 12.79 -7.33 6.26
N GLU A 42 12.76 -6.51 5.22
CA GLU A 42 12.20 -5.16 5.26
C GLU A 42 10.93 -5.07 4.40
N THR A 43 9.96 -4.31 4.91
CA THR A 43 8.64 -4.07 4.29
C THR A 43 8.38 -2.59 4.03
N ILE A 44 9.17 -1.69 4.65
CA ILE A 44 9.02 -0.25 4.52
C ILE A 44 9.60 0.21 3.18
N PRO A 45 8.76 0.65 2.22
CA PRO A 45 9.22 0.90 0.85
C PRO A 45 10.27 2.00 0.73
N TRP A 46 10.16 3.06 1.54
CA TRP A 46 11.17 4.12 1.58
C TRP A 46 12.56 3.63 1.99
N ARG A 47 12.64 2.59 2.84
CA ARG A 47 13.91 1.97 3.22
C ARG A 47 14.43 1.08 2.10
N LEU A 48 13.57 0.22 1.56
CA LEU A 48 13.92 -0.64 0.42
C LEU A 48 14.52 0.16 -0.75
N LEU A 49 13.92 1.31 -1.08
CA LEU A 49 14.32 2.13 -2.21
C LEU A 49 15.54 3.03 -1.97
N ARG A 50 15.97 3.24 -0.71
CA ARG A 50 17.01 4.24 -0.37
C ARG A 50 18.14 3.71 0.48
N ASP A 51 17.89 2.77 1.39
CA ASP A 51 18.92 2.28 2.32
C ASP A 51 20.03 1.57 1.52
N PRO A 52 21.32 1.82 1.83
CA PRO A 52 22.45 1.18 1.15
C PRO A 52 22.47 -0.35 1.27
N GLU A 53 21.87 -0.90 2.32
CA GLU A 53 21.76 -2.34 2.56
C GLU A 53 21.10 -3.10 1.40
N PHE A 54 20.19 -2.44 0.68
CA PHE A 54 19.47 -3.04 -0.46
C PHE A 54 20.07 -2.65 -1.82
N ALA A 55 21.21 -1.96 -1.86
CA ALA A 55 21.78 -1.44 -3.11
C ALA A 55 22.10 -2.53 -4.13
N ASP A 56 22.57 -3.70 -3.67
CA ASP A 56 23.00 -4.79 -4.54
C ASP A 56 21.83 -5.64 -5.07
N VAL A 57 20.72 -5.69 -4.33
CA VAL A 57 19.50 -6.42 -4.73
C VAL A 57 18.55 -5.56 -5.56
N ARG A 58 18.46 -4.25 -5.27
CA ARG A 58 17.51 -3.34 -5.92
C ARG A 58 17.44 -3.48 -7.45
N PRO A 59 18.55 -3.45 -8.20
CA PRO A 59 18.53 -3.55 -9.66
C PRO A 59 17.98 -4.88 -10.19
N LYS A 60 17.98 -5.94 -9.38
CA LYS A 60 17.53 -7.28 -9.77
C LYS A 60 16.06 -7.55 -9.43
N LEU A 61 15.49 -6.74 -8.52
CA LEU A 61 14.15 -6.96 -7.99
C LEU A 61 13.06 -6.89 -9.06
N ALA A 62 13.15 -6.00 -10.05
CA ALA A 62 12.11 -5.93 -11.08
C ALA A 62 11.96 -7.26 -11.84
N ALA A 63 13.07 -7.83 -12.31
CA ALA A 63 13.05 -9.14 -12.98
C ALA A 63 12.68 -10.28 -12.01
N GLU A 64 13.13 -10.22 -10.76
CA GLU A 64 12.75 -11.21 -9.74
C GLU A 64 11.24 -11.22 -9.46
N LEU A 65 10.63 -10.04 -9.31
CA LEU A 65 9.20 -9.88 -9.11
C LEU A 65 8.41 -10.36 -10.34
N GLY A 66 8.94 -10.18 -11.55
CA GLY A 66 8.38 -10.75 -12.77
C GLY A 66 8.32 -12.27 -12.72
N ARG A 67 9.44 -12.92 -12.37
CA ARG A 67 9.50 -14.38 -12.20
C ARG A 67 8.53 -14.88 -11.13
N VAL A 68 8.42 -14.15 -10.01
CA VAL A 68 7.53 -14.52 -8.91
C VAL A 68 6.06 -14.37 -9.30
N ALA A 69 5.67 -13.27 -9.95
CA ALA A 69 4.31 -13.10 -10.48
C ALA A 69 3.95 -14.23 -11.46
N ALA A 70 4.85 -14.60 -12.36
CA ALA A 70 4.64 -15.75 -13.26
C ALA A 70 4.39 -17.07 -12.51
N ARG A 71 5.12 -17.33 -11.40
CA ARG A 71 4.88 -18.51 -10.55
C ARG A 71 3.53 -18.45 -9.85
N ILE A 72 3.10 -17.28 -9.38
CA ILE A 72 1.76 -17.09 -8.81
C ILE A 72 0.71 -17.44 -9.85
N HIS A 73 0.86 -16.96 -11.08
CA HIS A 73 -0.12 -17.19 -12.14
C HIS A 73 -0.11 -18.62 -12.69
N ALA A 74 0.96 -19.38 -12.45
CA ALA A 74 1.08 -20.78 -12.84
C ALA A 74 0.63 -21.76 -11.73
N MET A 75 0.30 -21.26 -10.53
CA MET A 75 -0.04 -22.14 -9.41
C MET A 75 -1.41 -22.81 -9.59
N PRO A 76 -1.66 -23.94 -8.90
CA PRO A 76 -2.97 -24.59 -8.93
C PRO A 76 -4.08 -23.66 -8.43
N ASP A 77 -5.26 -23.80 -9.03
CA ASP A 77 -6.44 -23.05 -8.64
C ASP A 77 -6.90 -23.40 -7.22
N VAL A 78 -7.47 -22.43 -6.51
CA VAL A 78 -8.02 -22.59 -5.17
C VAL A 78 -9.54 -22.48 -5.21
N PRO A 79 -10.30 -23.44 -4.64
CA PRO A 79 -11.75 -23.37 -4.62
C PRO A 79 -12.29 -22.09 -3.97
N GLY A 80 -13.33 -21.52 -4.58
CA GLY A 80 -14.02 -20.34 -4.05
C GLY A 80 -13.35 -18.99 -4.37
N LEU A 81 -12.40 -18.96 -5.31
CA LEU A 81 -11.95 -17.71 -5.92
C LEU A 81 -13.02 -17.16 -6.85
N ALA A 82 -13.36 -15.89 -6.63
CA ALA A 82 -14.30 -15.18 -7.48
C ALA A 82 -13.67 -14.93 -8.85
N SER A 83 -14.49 -14.99 -9.90
CA SER A 83 -14.13 -14.63 -11.27
C SER A 83 -15.17 -13.63 -11.73
N ALA A 84 -14.77 -12.39 -11.95
CA ALA A 84 -15.67 -11.31 -12.35
C ALA A 84 -14.93 -10.31 -13.22
N ASP A 85 -15.69 -9.56 -14.02
CA ASP A 85 -15.14 -8.43 -14.76
C ASP A 85 -14.67 -7.35 -13.79
N ARG A 86 -13.36 -7.13 -13.73
CA ARG A 86 -12.72 -6.22 -12.79
C ARG A 86 -13.06 -4.76 -13.09
N LEU A 87 -13.24 -4.41 -14.37
CA LEU A 87 -13.62 -3.06 -14.76
C LEU A 87 -15.06 -2.78 -14.38
N GLU A 88 -16.00 -3.65 -14.77
CA GLU A 88 -17.41 -3.40 -14.50
C GLU A 88 -17.72 -3.48 -12.99
N SER A 89 -17.12 -4.41 -12.24
CA SER A 89 -17.26 -4.45 -10.77
C SER A 89 -16.76 -3.15 -10.10
N LEU A 90 -15.75 -2.51 -10.68
CA LEU A 90 -15.20 -1.26 -10.18
C LEU A 90 -16.06 -0.05 -10.58
N VAL A 91 -16.66 -0.09 -11.77
CA VAL A 91 -17.62 0.91 -12.23
C VAL A 91 -18.86 0.91 -11.33
N GLU A 92 -19.41 -0.26 -11.02
CA GLU A 92 -20.52 -0.39 -10.08
C GLU A 92 -20.20 0.28 -8.74
N LEU A 93 -19.02 -0.01 -8.18
CA LEU A 93 -18.56 0.62 -6.94
C LEU A 93 -18.39 2.14 -7.07
N TYR A 94 -17.91 2.61 -8.22
CA TYR A 94 -17.72 4.04 -8.47
C TYR A 94 -19.05 4.77 -8.60
N ASP A 95 -20.03 4.19 -9.31
CA ASP A 95 -21.37 4.75 -9.48
C ASP A 95 -22.13 4.82 -8.14
N GLU A 96 -21.95 3.82 -7.25
CA GLU A 96 -22.51 3.81 -5.89
C GLU A 96 -22.06 5.00 -5.03
N LEU A 97 -20.87 5.56 -5.28
CA LEU A 97 -20.35 6.71 -4.55
C LEU A 97 -21.05 8.02 -4.94
N ALA A 98 -21.77 8.04 -6.07
CA ALA A 98 -22.55 9.18 -6.57
C ALA A 98 -21.75 10.51 -6.63
N GLN A 99 -20.44 10.41 -6.89
CA GLN A 99 -19.52 11.55 -6.96
C GLN A 99 -18.72 11.51 -8.28
N PRO A 100 -19.32 11.95 -9.40
CA PRO A 100 -18.64 11.92 -10.68
C PRO A 100 -17.47 12.91 -10.68
N LEU A 101 -16.26 12.41 -10.99
CA LEU A 101 -15.06 13.21 -11.16
C LEU A 101 -14.65 13.24 -12.64
N PRO A 102 -14.53 14.42 -13.29
CA PRO A 102 -14.24 14.50 -14.72
C PRO A 102 -12.99 13.72 -15.16
N SER A 103 -11.94 13.71 -14.34
CA SER A 103 -10.70 12.97 -14.61
C SER A 103 -10.93 11.45 -14.63
N LEU A 104 -11.73 10.93 -13.69
CA LEU A 104 -12.11 9.52 -13.61
C LEU A 104 -13.05 9.13 -14.75
N GLU A 105 -13.99 10.00 -15.14
CA GLU A 105 -14.83 9.78 -16.32
C GLU A 105 -14.02 9.66 -17.62
N ILE A 106 -13.01 10.52 -17.80
CA ILE A 106 -12.10 10.44 -18.94
C ILE A 106 -11.31 9.12 -18.92
N GLY A 107 -10.79 8.74 -17.75
CA GLY A 107 -10.08 7.47 -17.58
C GLY A 107 -10.96 6.25 -17.84
N LEU A 108 -12.21 6.25 -17.35
CA LEU A 108 -13.16 5.16 -17.59
C LEU A 108 -13.48 5.01 -19.07
N ARG A 109 -13.72 6.11 -19.79
CA ARG A 109 -13.92 6.08 -21.25
C ARG A 109 -12.71 5.51 -21.96
N TRP A 110 -11.50 5.93 -21.57
CA TRP A 110 -10.27 5.39 -22.14
C TRP A 110 -10.12 3.89 -21.87
N LEU A 111 -10.37 3.44 -20.63
CA LEU A 111 -10.29 2.04 -20.23
C LEU A 111 -11.24 1.16 -21.06
N ARG A 112 -12.49 1.59 -21.25
CA ARG A 112 -13.47 0.88 -22.09
C ARG A 112 -13.03 0.83 -23.56
N ALA A 113 -12.49 1.91 -24.10
CA ALA A 113 -12.10 2.00 -25.50
C ALA A 113 -10.81 1.22 -25.86
N HIS A 114 -9.90 0.99 -24.90
CA HIS A 114 -8.58 0.41 -25.14
C HIS A 114 -8.38 -0.96 -24.47
N ARG A 115 -9.48 -1.62 -24.08
CA ARG A 115 -9.42 -2.90 -23.36
C ARG A 115 -8.67 -3.97 -24.18
N PRO A 116 -7.58 -4.56 -23.66
CA PRO A 116 -6.85 -5.60 -24.37
C PRO A 116 -7.62 -6.92 -24.33
N GLU A 117 -7.23 -7.85 -25.20
CA GLU A 117 -7.58 -9.27 -25.04
C GLU A 117 -6.96 -9.81 -23.74
N LEU A 118 -7.71 -10.66 -23.03
CA LEU A 118 -7.23 -11.26 -21.78
C LEU A 118 -6.07 -12.22 -22.08
N ALA A 119 -4.98 -12.10 -21.31
CA ALA A 119 -3.85 -13.02 -21.45
C ALA A 119 -4.13 -14.42 -20.88
N GLY A 120 -5.13 -14.53 -20.01
CA GLY A 120 -5.55 -15.79 -19.39
C GLY A 120 -6.59 -15.58 -18.30
N ASN A 121 -6.89 -16.67 -17.58
CA ASN A 121 -7.73 -16.66 -16.38
C ASN A 121 -7.04 -17.51 -15.31
N THR A 122 -6.10 -16.89 -14.59
CA THR A 122 -5.23 -17.54 -13.60
C THR A 122 -5.58 -17.08 -12.20
N VAL A 123 -4.93 -17.65 -11.18
CA VAL A 123 -4.93 -16.98 -9.88
C VAL A 123 -4.12 -15.70 -9.98
N VAL A 124 -4.71 -14.61 -9.51
CA VAL A 124 -4.14 -13.27 -9.41
C VAL A 124 -4.08 -12.92 -7.94
N HIS A 125 -2.94 -12.38 -7.48
CA HIS A 125 -2.77 -11.95 -6.10
C HIS A 125 -3.69 -10.77 -5.75
N GLY A 126 -3.85 -9.82 -6.68
CA GLY A 126 -4.80 -8.70 -6.59
C GLY A 126 -4.28 -7.49 -5.81
N ASP A 127 -3.28 -7.70 -4.96
CA ASP A 127 -2.50 -6.64 -4.31
C ASP A 127 -0.97 -6.85 -4.38
N PHE A 128 -0.46 -7.32 -5.53
CA PHE A 128 0.98 -7.53 -5.74
C PHE A 128 1.72 -6.19 -5.90
N ARG A 129 2.14 -5.59 -4.79
CA ARG A 129 2.83 -4.28 -4.75
C ARG A 129 3.89 -4.23 -3.66
N THR A 130 4.80 -3.26 -3.75
CA THR A 130 5.96 -3.08 -2.86
C THR A 130 5.65 -3.15 -1.36
N GLY A 131 4.48 -2.69 -0.91
CA GLY A 131 4.11 -2.73 0.51
C GLY A 131 3.66 -4.10 1.04
N ASN A 132 3.50 -5.10 0.17
CA ASN A 132 3.12 -6.48 0.51
C ASN A 132 4.26 -7.46 0.22
N LEU A 133 5.49 -6.95 0.12
CA LEU A 133 6.69 -7.73 -0.11
C LEU A 133 7.60 -7.62 1.11
N ILE A 134 8.19 -8.73 1.52
CA ILE A 134 9.34 -8.75 2.42
C ILE A 134 10.58 -8.93 1.57
N ILE A 135 11.53 -7.99 1.65
CA ILE A 135 12.79 -8.05 0.91
C ILE A 135 13.93 -8.22 1.90
N GLY A 136 14.75 -9.24 1.65
CA GLY A 136 15.97 -9.53 2.39
C GLY A 136 17.21 -9.05 1.65
N PRO A 137 18.40 -9.30 2.23
CA PRO A 137 19.69 -8.97 1.60
C PRO A 137 19.96 -9.76 0.31
N ASP A 138 19.25 -10.86 0.07
CA ASP A 138 19.44 -11.74 -1.08
C ASP A 138 18.35 -11.62 -2.17
N GLY A 139 17.30 -10.81 -1.93
CA GLY A 139 16.17 -10.67 -2.85
C GLY A 139 14.81 -10.73 -2.14
N LEU A 140 13.78 -11.17 -2.86
CA LEU A 140 12.43 -11.31 -2.31
C LEU A 140 12.35 -12.49 -1.32
N ALA A 141 12.03 -12.18 -0.06
CA ALA A 141 11.91 -13.17 1.00
C ALA A 141 10.47 -13.72 1.13
N ALA A 142 9.45 -12.89 0.93
CA ALA A 142 8.05 -13.34 0.97
C ALA A 142 7.08 -12.38 0.28
N VAL A 143 6.01 -12.95 -0.30
CA VAL A 143 4.79 -12.25 -0.73
C VAL A 143 3.72 -12.41 0.36
N LEU A 144 3.13 -11.29 0.76
CA LEU A 144 2.14 -11.20 1.84
C LEU A 144 0.76 -10.80 1.32
N ASP A 145 -0.24 -10.92 2.19
CA ASP A 145 -1.57 -10.32 2.01
C ASP A 145 -2.37 -10.86 0.80
N TRP A 146 -2.78 -12.12 0.93
CA TRP A 146 -3.48 -12.88 -0.12
C TRP A 146 -5.00 -12.73 -0.06
N GLU A 147 -5.54 -11.78 0.71
CA GLU A 147 -6.98 -11.68 0.96
C GLU A 147 -7.78 -11.24 -0.27
N LEU A 148 -7.14 -10.51 -1.19
CA LEU A 148 -7.70 -9.99 -2.43
C LEU A 148 -7.48 -10.91 -3.65
N ALA A 149 -6.91 -12.09 -3.43
CA ALA A 149 -6.67 -13.04 -4.51
C ALA A 149 -7.98 -13.52 -5.15
N HIS A 150 -7.95 -13.66 -6.47
CA HIS A 150 -9.12 -14.00 -7.29
C HIS A 150 -8.69 -14.65 -8.61
N ARG A 151 -9.66 -15.04 -9.44
CA ARG A 151 -9.42 -15.47 -10.81
C ARG A 151 -9.55 -14.30 -11.77
N GLY A 152 -8.54 -14.09 -12.60
CA GLY A 152 -8.49 -12.95 -13.52
C GLY A 152 -7.32 -13.01 -14.48
N ASP A 153 -7.10 -11.88 -15.16
CA ASP A 153 -5.98 -11.72 -16.07
C ASP A 153 -4.67 -11.61 -15.26
N PRO A 154 -3.65 -12.44 -15.53
CA PRO A 154 -2.34 -12.34 -14.87
C PRO A 154 -1.69 -10.95 -15.00
N LEU A 155 -2.03 -10.19 -16.04
CA LEU A 155 -1.45 -8.88 -16.26
C LEU A 155 -1.94 -7.82 -15.25
N GLU A 156 -3.02 -8.11 -14.50
CA GLU A 156 -3.49 -7.26 -13.40
C GLU A 156 -2.39 -7.04 -12.36
N ASP A 157 -1.69 -8.09 -11.91
CA ASP A 157 -0.64 -7.96 -10.89
C ASP A 157 0.59 -7.18 -11.41
N LEU A 158 0.95 -7.35 -12.69
CA LEU A 158 2.06 -6.63 -13.31
C LEU A 158 1.73 -5.13 -13.47
N GLY A 159 0.53 -4.83 -13.95
CA GLY A 159 0.04 -3.46 -14.06
C GLY A 159 -0.12 -2.81 -12.69
N TRP A 160 -0.61 -3.56 -11.70
CA TRP A 160 -0.75 -3.08 -10.33
C TRP A 160 0.59 -2.71 -9.72
N LEU A 161 1.60 -3.58 -9.79
CA LEU A 161 2.97 -3.27 -9.33
C LEU A 161 3.54 -2.00 -9.99
N CYS A 162 3.12 -1.73 -11.23
CA CYS A 162 3.54 -0.55 -11.97
C CYS A 162 2.81 0.74 -11.57
N VAL A 163 1.72 0.71 -10.80
CA VAL A 163 0.99 1.95 -10.43
C VAL A 163 1.89 2.92 -9.67
N LYS A 164 1.83 4.21 -10.02
CA LYS A 164 2.71 5.25 -9.48
C LYS A 164 2.65 5.37 -7.95
N ALA A 165 1.49 5.12 -7.36
CA ALA A 165 1.28 5.07 -5.91
C ALA A 165 2.23 4.10 -5.18
N TRP A 166 2.74 3.05 -5.85
CA TRP A 166 3.59 2.02 -5.26
C TRP A 166 5.08 2.20 -5.57
N ARG A 167 5.45 3.29 -6.26
CA ARG A 167 6.83 3.62 -6.57
C ARG A 167 7.50 4.48 -5.51
N PHE A 168 6.73 5.05 -4.58
CA PHE A 168 7.23 5.91 -3.47
C PHE A 168 8.21 6.99 -3.95
N SER A 169 7.78 7.76 -4.94
CA SER A 169 8.55 8.81 -5.61
C SER A 169 9.78 8.35 -6.42
N SER A 170 10.02 7.05 -6.55
CA SER A 170 10.99 6.53 -7.52
C SER A 170 10.49 6.79 -8.95
N PRO A 171 11.37 7.21 -9.88
CA PRO A 171 11.01 7.32 -11.29
C PRO A 171 10.86 5.95 -11.96
N LEU A 172 11.38 4.89 -11.35
CA LEU A 172 11.37 3.54 -11.90
C LEU A 172 9.97 2.92 -11.79
N PRO A 173 9.41 2.38 -12.88
CA PRO A 173 8.00 2.02 -12.93
C PRO A 173 7.62 0.76 -12.16
N ALA A 174 8.45 -0.28 -12.13
CA ALA A 174 8.12 -1.55 -11.49
C ALA A 174 8.37 -1.48 -9.99
N GLY A 175 7.34 -1.12 -9.19
CA GLY A 175 7.43 -1.02 -7.73
C GLY A 175 8.44 0.01 -7.20
N GLY A 176 9.02 0.83 -8.07
CA GLY A 176 10.15 1.71 -7.78
C GLY A 176 11.54 1.08 -7.94
N PHE A 177 11.63 -0.20 -8.32
CA PHE A 177 12.89 -0.97 -8.34
C PHE A 177 13.59 -1.03 -9.70
N GLY A 178 12.82 -1.04 -10.79
CA GLY A 178 13.36 -1.17 -12.14
C GLY A 178 12.35 -0.79 -13.22
N THR A 179 12.74 -1.03 -14.46
CA THR A 179 11.97 -0.75 -15.67
C THR A 179 10.81 -1.74 -15.86
N ARG A 180 9.86 -1.40 -16.74
CA ARG A 180 8.78 -2.35 -17.09
C ARG A 180 9.37 -3.51 -17.88
N GLU A 181 10.32 -3.22 -18.73
CA GLU A 181 11.01 -4.16 -19.59
C GLU A 181 11.65 -5.27 -18.76
N GLU A 182 12.41 -4.93 -17.72
CA GLU A 182 13.01 -5.88 -16.77
C GLU A 182 11.96 -6.75 -16.06
N LEU A 183 10.83 -6.16 -15.64
CA LEU A 183 9.71 -6.89 -15.04
C LEU A 183 9.12 -7.90 -16.03
N LEU A 184 8.90 -7.49 -17.29
CA LEU A 184 8.33 -8.35 -18.33
C LEU A 184 9.30 -9.42 -18.79
N ASP A 185 10.59 -9.13 -18.82
CA ASP A 185 11.65 -10.10 -19.13
C ASP A 185 11.70 -11.19 -18.05
N GLY A 186 11.72 -10.80 -16.78
CA GLY A 186 11.65 -11.76 -15.68
C GLY A 186 10.36 -12.59 -15.68
N TYR A 187 9.22 -11.99 -16.03
CA TYR A 187 7.97 -12.73 -16.20
C TYR A 187 8.09 -13.77 -17.32
N ALA A 188 8.63 -13.38 -18.47
CA ALA A 188 8.78 -14.24 -19.64
C ALA A 188 9.68 -15.45 -19.38
N GLU A 189 10.76 -15.27 -18.59
CA GLU A 189 11.66 -16.36 -18.20
C GLU A 189 10.92 -17.51 -17.48
N ALA A 190 9.94 -17.20 -16.65
CA ALA A 190 9.20 -18.18 -15.85
C ALA A 190 7.88 -18.63 -16.50
N ALA A 191 7.19 -17.74 -17.23
CA ALA A 191 5.91 -18.04 -17.86
C ALA A 191 6.03 -18.68 -19.26
N GLY A 192 7.19 -18.56 -19.92
CA GLY A 192 7.40 -19.05 -21.29
C GLY A 192 6.78 -18.16 -22.38
N PHE A 193 6.17 -17.04 -22.02
CA PHE A 193 5.70 -16.01 -22.94
C PHE A 193 5.94 -14.63 -22.36
N ARG A 194 6.20 -13.64 -23.23
CA ARG A 194 6.36 -12.24 -22.81
C ARG A 194 5.04 -11.48 -22.95
N PRO A 195 4.51 -10.87 -21.87
CA PRO A 195 3.31 -10.05 -21.97
C PRO A 195 3.47 -8.86 -22.92
N GLY A 196 2.39 -8.52 -23.61
CA GLY A 196 2.33 -7.32 -24.44
C GLY A 196 2.44 -6.04 -23.59
N PRO A 197 3.40 -5.13 -23.85
CA PRO A 197 3.58 -3.92 -23.05
C PRO A 197 2.33 -3.02 -23.01
N ALA A 198 1.56 -2.97 -24.11
CA ALA A 198 0.32 -2.19 -24.18
C ALA A 198 -0.77 -2.75 -23.25
N ALA A 199 -0.88 -4.07 -23.13
CA ALA A 199 -1.84 -4.70 -22.22
C ALA A 199 -1.48 -4.46 -20.76
N VAL A 200 -0.20 -4.56 -20.40
CA VAL A 200 0.27 -4.23 -19.04
C VAL A 200 0.07 -2.75 -18.72
N ARG A 201 0.31 -1.86 -19.70
CA ARG A 201 0.00 -0.43 -19.55
C ARG A 201 -1.49 -0.18 -19.32
N TRP A 202 -2.38 -0.92 -19.99
CA TRP A 202 -3.82 -0.82 -19.74
C TRP A 202 -4.15 -1.20 -18.29
N TRP A 203 -3.56 -2.29 -17.79
CA TRP A 203 -3.73 -2.71 -16.38
C TRP A 203 -3.13 -1.73 -15.37
N GLU A 204 -2.05 -1.02 -15.72
CA GLU A 204 -1.50 0.08 -14.91
C GLU A 204 -2.46 1.29 -14.84
N VAL A 205 -3.06 1.68 -15.97
CA VAL A 205 -4.09 2.73 -16.00
C VAL A 205 -5.32 2.30 -15.19
N PHE A 206 -5.76 1.06 -15.37
CA PHE A 206 -6.85 0.46 -14.57
C PHE A 206 -6.51 0.49 -13.07
N GLY A 207 -5.28 0.12 -12.69
CA GLY A 207 -4.82 0.18 -11.32
C GLY A 207 -4.85 1.60 -10.75
N THR A 208 -4.49 2.61 -11.53
CA THR A 208 -4.54 4.01 -11.09
C THR A 208 -5.99 4.46 -10.88
N PHE A 209 -6.88 4.14 -11.81
CA PHE A 209 -8.33 4.37 -11.67
C PHE A 209 -8.92 3.62 -10.45
N ARG A 210 -8.56 2.34 -10.26
CA ARG A 210 -8.93 1.53 -9.10
C ARG A 210 -8.51 2.17 -7.79
N TRP A 211 -7.28 2.64 -7.71
CA TRP A 211 -6.79 3.28 -6.49
C TRP A 211 -7.52 4.60 -6.21
N ALA A 212 -7.89 5.36 -7.23
CA ALA A 212 -8.73 6.57 -7.06
C ALA A 212 -10.10 6.25 -6.46
N VAL A 213 -10.81 5.26 -7.03
CA VAL A 213 -12.13 4.82 -6.54
C VAL A 213 -12.03 4.27 -5.11
N LEU A 214 -10.98 3.53 -4.78
CA LEU A 214 -10.75 3.07 -3.42
C LEU A 214 -10.49 4.24 -2.46
N CYS A 215 -9.71 5.25 -2.86
CA CYS A 215 -9.51 6.45 -2.03
C CYS A 215 -10.84 7.18 -1.77
N LEU A 216 -11.68 7.33 -2.80
CA LEU A 216 -13.03 7.90 -2.65
C LEU A 216 -13.88 7.11 -1.67
N ARG A 217 -13.89 5.77 -1.77
CA ARG A 217 -14.64 4.90 -0.86
C ARG A 217 -14.16 5.03 0.60
N GLN A 218 -12.85 5.14 0.81
CA GLN A 218 -12.31 5.32 2.16
C GLN A 218 -12.67 6.71 2.72
N ALA A 219 -12.66 7.75 1.88
CA ALA A 219 -13.16 9.08 2.24
C ALA A 219 -14.64 9.02 2.63
N ASP A 220 -15.50 8.39 1.82
CA ASP A 220 -16.93 8.24 2.10
C ASP A 220 -17.19 7.54 3.43
N ARG A 221 -16.49 6.42 3.73
CA ARG A 221 -16.61 5.70 5.01
C ARG A 221 -16.30 6.59 6.22
N HIS A 222 -15.30 7.47 6.10
CA HIS A 222 -14.95 8.44 7.13
C HIS A 222 -16.02 9.54 7.24
N LEU A 223 -16.31 10.22 6.13
CA LEU A 223 -17.15 11.41 6.09
C LEU A 223 -18.63 11.12 6.38
N SER A 224 -19.12 9.93 6.02
CA SER A 224 -20.46 9.46 6.39
C SER A 224 -20.58 9.06 7.88
N GLY A 225 -19.46 8.99 8.60
CA GLY A 225 -19.41 8.55 10.00
C GLY A 225 -19.56 7.04 10.20
N ARG A 226 -19.66 6.24 9.12
CA ARG A 226 -19.70 4.76 9.22
C ARG A 226 -18.47 4.22 9.94
N ILE A 227 -17.29 4.77 9.65
CA ILE A 227 -16.04 4.50 10.35
C ILE A 227 -15.23 5.79 10.48
N ARG A 228 -15.21 6.40 11.66
CA ARG A 228 -14.38 7.57 11.94
C ARG A 228 -12.94 7.13 12.18
N SER A 229 -12.06 7.37 11.19
CA SER A 229 -10.63 7.04 11.24
C SER A 229 -9.78 8.11 10.56
N VAL A 230 -8.68 8.51 11.20
CA VAL A 230 -7.71 9.46 10.65
C VAL A 230 -6.97 8.88 9.44
N GLU A 231 -6.72 7.58 9.43
CA GLU A 231 -6.09 6.85 8.33
C GLU A 231 -6.97 6.88 7.08
N LEU A 232 -8.28 6.59 7.23
CA LEU A 232 -9.23 6.66 6.11
C LEU A 232 -9.36 8.09 5.58
N ALA A 233 -9.37 9.09 6.47
CA ALA A 233 -9.41 10.49 6.06
C ALA A 233 -8.15 10.89 5.28
N ALA A 234 -6.97 10.46 5.75
CA ALA A 234 -5.70 10.71 5.07
C ALA A 234 -5.63 10.03 3.70
N VAL A 235 -6.15 8.80 3.56
CA VAL A 235 -6.24 8.11 2.26
C VAL A 235 -7.15 8.88 1.30
N GLY A 236 -8.27 9.43 1.78
CA GLY A 236 -9.16 10.26 0.96
C GLY A 236 -8.48 11.46 0.30
N ARG A 237 -7.42 12.02 0.92
CA ARG A 237 -6.64 13.12 0.32
C ARG A 237 -5.86 12.73 -0.92
N ARG A 238 -5.68 11.44 -1.15
CA ARG A 238 -4.94 10.94 -2.31
C ARG A 238 -5.79 10.91 -3.58
N VAL A 239 -7.09 11.19 -3.50
CA VAL A 239 -7.96 11.25 -4.69
C VAL A 239 -7.38 12.20 -5.73
N CYS A 240 -7.06 13.45 -5.36
CA CYS A 240 -6.52 14.43 -6.31
C CYS A 240 -5.15 14.01 -6.90
N GLU A 241 -4.32 13.30 -6.12
CA GLU A 241 -3.07 12.71 -6.65
C GLU A 241 -3.39 11.67 -7.72
N GLN A 242 -4.42 10.84 -7.53
CA GLN A 242 -4.81 9.82 -8.49
C GLN A 242 -5.50 10.39 -9.73
N GLU A 243 -6.26 11.47 -9.61
CA GLU A 243 -6.79 12.20 -10.77
C GLU A 243 -5.65 12.70 -11.66
N HIS A 244 -4.62 13.31 -11.05
CA HIS A 244 -3.44 13.78 -11.75
C HIS A 244 -2.62 12.64 -12.36
N ASP A 245 -2.39 11.56 -11.60
CA ASP A 245 -1.65 10.40 -12.06
C ASP A 245 -2.37 9.70 -13.22
N LEU A 246 -3.70 9.62 -13.18
CA LEU A 246 -4.52 9.06 -14.24
C LEU A 246 -4.38 9.89 -15.52
N LEU A 247 -4.57 11.21 -15.46
CA LEU A 247 -4.41 12.09 -16.64
C LEU A 247 -2.99 12.03 -17.22
N THR A 248 -1.97 11.95 -16.35
CA THR A 248 -0.58 11.77 -16.77
C THR A 248 -0.38 10.41 -17.46
N ALA A 249 -0.96 9.34 -16.92
CA ALA A 249 -0.92 8.01 -17.52
C ALA A 249 -1.67 7.94 -18.86
N LEU A 250 -2.65 8.82 -19.10
CA LEU A 250 -3.33 8.98 -20.39
C LEU A 250 -2.53 9.85 -21.38
N GLY A 251 -1.41 10.43 -20.97
CA GLY A 251 -0.58 11.29 -21.81
C GLY A 251 -1.15 12.70 -21.98
N THR A 252 -2.06 13.15 -21.10
CA THR A 252 -2.51 14.55 -21.09
C THR A 252 -1.33 15.45 -20.73
N PRO A 253 -0.93 16.39 -21.61
CA PRO A 253 0.21 17.25 -21.34
C PRO A 253 -0.07 18.14 -20.13
N ALA A 254 0.90 18.24 -19.23
CA ALA A 254 0.87 19.25 -18.19
C ALA A 254 1.00 20.63 -18.87
N VAL A 255 -0.06 21.43 -18.83
CA VAL A 255 0.02 22.83 -19.25
C VAL A 255 0.74 23.59 -18.13
N PRO A 256 1.89 24.22 -18.40
CA PRO A 256 2.55 25.08 -17.41
C PRO A 256 1.56 26.16 -16.97
N VAL A 257 1.32 26.26 -15.67
CA VAL A 257 0.47 27.32 -15.12
C VAL A 257 1.41 28.45 -14.71
N ASP A 258 1.39 29.56 -15.46
CA ASP A 258 2.31 30.71 -15.27
C ASP A 258 2.22 31.32 -13.86
N ALA A 259 1.07 31.16 -13.20
CA ALA A 259 0.88 31.31 -11.77
C ALA A 259 -0.25 30.38 -11.33
N ALA A 260 -0.03 29.55 -10.31
CA ALA A 260 -1.13 28.81 -9.71
C ALA A 260 -2.16 29.82 -9.19
N PRO A 261 -3.44 29.76 -9.61
CA PRO A 261 -4.47 30.58 -8.99
C PRO A 261 -4.49 30.30 -7.49
N ASP A 262 -4.97 31.27 -6.70
CA ASP A 262 -5.22 31.01 -5.28
C ASP A 262 -6.02 29.71 -5.17
N PRO A 263 -5.53 28.72 -4.39
CA PRO A 263 -6.14 27.40 -4.40
C PRO A 263 -7.59 27.56 -3.96
N ALA A 264 -8.50 27.12 -4.82
CA ALA A 264 -9.90 27.05 -4.46
C ALA A 264 -10.02 26.25 -3.14
N PRO A 265 -10.93 26.63 -2.22
CA PRO A 265 -11.05 25.97 -0.92
C PRO A 265 -11.25 24.45 -1.01
N ASP A 266 -11.74 23.97 -2.15
CA ASP A 266 -12.05 22.60 -2.50
C ASP A 266 -11.07 21.97 -3.52
N LEU A 267 -9.93 22.61 -3.81
CA LEU A 267 -8.95 22.15 -4.81
C LEU A 267 -8.55 20.67 -4.66
N HIS A 268 -8.48 20.20 -3.42
CA HIS A 268 -8.07 18.85 -3.08
C HIS A 268 -9.25 17.91 -2.76
N GLY A 269 -10.46 18.36 -3.06
CA GLY A 269 -11.70 17.65 -2.73
C GLY A 269 -11.86 17.42 -1.23
N ARG A 270 -12.59 16.35 -0.89
CA ARG A 270 -12.81 15.90 0.48
C ARG A 270 -12.02 14.63 0.79
N PRO A 271 -11.50 14.46 2.02
CA PRO A 271 -11.64 15.38 3.15
C PRO A 271 -10.89 16.69 2.97
N THR A 272 -11.44 17.80 3.48
CA THR A 272 -10.79 19.11 3.53
C THR A 272 -9.71 19.13 4.62
N ALA A 273 -8.85 20.15 4.61
CA ALA A 273 -7.86 20.33 5.68
C ALA A 273 -8.50 20.45 7.07
N ALA A 274 -9.67 21.12 7.17
CA ALA A 274 -10.42 21.23 8.42
C ALA A 274 -10.93 19.86 8.91
N GLU A 275 -11.49 19.06 8.01
CA GLU A 275 -11.99 17.70 8.33
C GLU A 275 -10.84 16.77 8.77
N LEU A 276 -9.65 16.89 8.19
CA LEU A 276 -8.46 16.18 8.67
C LEU A 276 -8.06 16.60 10.08
N VAL A 277 -8.03 17.90 10.35
CA VAL A 277 -7.69 18.42 11.69
C VAL A 277 -8.70 17.93 12.72
N GLU A 278 -9.98 17.87 12.36
CA GLU A 278 -11.01 17.29 13.21
C GLU A 278 -10.77 15.79 13.47
N ALA A 279 -10.51 15.02 12.42
CA ALA A 279 -10.21 13.58 12.53
C ALA A 279 -9.00 13.30 13.43
N VAL A 280 -7.93 14.09 13.30
CA VAL A 280 -6.74 14.02 14.16
C VAL A 280 -7.11 14.38 15.60
N ALA A 281 -7.85 15.46 15.81
CA ALA A 281 -8.24 15.89 17.14
C ALA A 281 -9.10 14.85 17.86
N GLU A 282 -10.02 14.20 17.14
CA GLU A 282 -10.82 13.10 17.66
C GLU A 282 -9.98 11.87 18.01
N PHE A 283 -9.14 11.40 17.10
CA PHE A 283 -8.22 10.27 17.34
C PHE A 283 -7.34 10.52 18.58
N LEU A 284 -6.78 11.72 18.71
CA LEU A 284 -6.00 12.09 19.88
C LEU A 284 -6.83 11.98 21.16
N ARG A 285 -8.07 12.49 21.17
CA ARG A 285 -8.95 12.45 22.35
C ARG A 285 -9.43 11.04 22.69
N ALA A 286 -9.74 10.22 21.70
CA ALA A 286 -10.39 8.91 21.89
C ALA A 286 -9.38 7.77 22.10
N ASP A 287 -8.26 7.76 21.38
CA ASP A 287 -7.36 6.60 21.35
C ASP A 287 -6.04 6.88 22.08
N VAL A 288 -5.52 8.11 21.98
CA VAL A 288 -4.20 8.44 22.53
C VAL A 288 -4.30 8.94 23.97
N MET A 289 -5.18 9.92 24.24
CA MET A 289 -5.29 10.57 25.53
C MET A 289 -5.72 9.63 26.68
N PRO A 290 -6.66 8.69 26.50
CA PRO A 290 -7.02 7.74 27.57
C PRO A 290 -5.82 6.88 28.00
N GLY A 291 -5.01 6.42 27.03
CA GLY A 291 -3.79 5.67 27.30
C GLY A 291 -2.65 6.46 27.96
N THR A 292 -2.77 7.79 28.07
CA THR A 292 -1.78 8.66 28.72
C THR A 292 -2.22 9.21 30.08
N ARG A 293 -3.53 9.21 30.38
CA ARG A 293 -4.08 9.66 31.67
C ARG A 293 -3.99 8.60 32.75
N ASP A 294 -4.12 7.32 32.38
CA ASP A 294 -3.93 6.20 33.29
C ASP A 294 -2.46 5.74 33.26
N GLY A 295 -1.65 6.30 34.15
CA GLY A 295 -0.22 6.01 34.26
C GLY A 295 0.10 4.51 34.14
N CYS A 296 0.71 4.11 33.02
CA CYS A 296 1.51 2.90 32.86
C CYS A 296 0.93 1.56 33.39
N ARG A 297 -0.38 1.32 33.30
CA ARG A 297 -0.97 -0.01 33.62
C ARG A 297 -2.01 -0.47 32.59
N SER A 298 -1.59 -0.65 31.33
CA SER A 298 -1.83 -1.91 30.60
C SER A 298 -1.23 -1.82 29.19
N ARG A 299 -0.35 -2.75 28.86
CA ARG A 299 0.24 -2.92 27.52
C ARG A 299 -0.76 -3.51 26.49
N ARG A 300 -2.07 -3.43 26.72
CA ARG A 300 -3.08 -4.14 25.90
C ARG A 300 -3.76 -3.26 24.85
N GLY A 301 -3.82 -1.94 25.02
CA GLY A 301 -4.51 -1.04 24.08
C GLY A 301 -3.78 -0.82 22.74
N TRP A 302 -2.44 -0.86 22.74
CA TRP A 302 -1.63 -0.51 21.56
C TRP A 302 -1.60 -1.58 20.44
N ARG A 303 -2.24 -2.73 20.62
CA ARG A 303 -2.19 -3.83 19.64
C ARG A 303 -3.38 -3.88 18.67
N ARG A 304 -4.51 -3.22 18.96
CA ARG A 304 -5.69 -3.27 18.08
C ARG A 304 -5.57 -2.38 16.83
N THR A 305 -4.75 -1.34 16.88
CA THR A 305 -4.59 -0.40 15.76
C THR A 305 -3.51 -0.84 14.76
N CYS A 306 -2.66 -1.82 15.10
CA CYS A 306 -1.56 -2.27 14.23
C CYS A 306 -1.96 -3.25 13.13
N TRP A 307 -3.19 -3.79 13.14
CA TRP A 307 -3.58 -4.84 12.19
C TRP A 307 -4.29 -4.31 10.94
N ALA A 308 -4.79 -3.07 10.96
CA ALA A 308 -5.57 -2.50 9.85
C ALA A 308 -4.78 -1.51 8.97
N SER A 309 -3.46 -1.38 9.18
CA SER A 309 -2.67 -0.37 8.46
C SER A 309 -1.24 -0.87 8.26
N SER A 310 -0.99 -1.48 7.10
CA SER A 310 0.35 -1.78 6.58
C SER A 310 1.13 -0.50 6.20
N HIS A 311 1.19 0.48 7.12
CA HIS A 311 1.96 1.70 7.00
C HIS A 311 2.73 1.95 8.30
N ALA A 312 4.03 1.62 8.27
CA ALA A 312 5.11 2.10 9.14
C ALA A 312 4.87 2.07 10.67
N SER A 313 5.44 1.07 11.35
CA SER A 313 5.57 1.07 12.82
C SER A 313 6.87 1.74 13.27
N CYS A 314 6.78 2.74 14.16
CA CYS A 314 7.91 3.25 14.93
C CYS A 314 7.48 3.46 16.40
N ALA A 315 8.04 2.69 17.33
CA ALA A 315 7.78 2.82 18.76
C ALA A 315 8.87 3.67 19.45
N TRP A 316 8.46 4.73 20.16
CA TRP A 316 9.35 5.56 20.98
C TRP A 316 9.15 5.28 22.47
N ALA A 317 10.23 5.24 23.25
CA ALA A 317 10.19 5.19 24.71
C ALA A 317 10.84 6.46 25.28
N LEU A 318 10.04 7.29 25.96
CA LEU A 318 10.49 8.46 26.70
C LEU A 318 10.34 8.21 28.21
N ARG A 319 11.38 8.52 28.99
CA ARG A 319 11.31 8.55 30.46
C ARG A 319 11.56 9.98 30.96
N ARG A 320 10.78 10.38 31.96
CA ARG A 320 10.89 11.65 32.67
C ARG A 320 11.54 11.42 34.03
N SER A 321 12.60 12.17 34.33
CA SER A 321 13.16 12.30 35.68
C SER A 321 13.67 13.73 35.89
N GLY A 322 13.34 14.33 37.02
CA GLY A 322 13.89 15.63 37.46
C GLY A 322 13.70 16.83 36.52
N GLY A 323 12.64 16.87 35.71
CA GLY A 323 12.36 17.99 34.79
C GLY A 323 13.04 17.92 33.42
N THR A 324 13.77 16.84 33.11
CA THR A 324 14.39 16.61 31.79
C THR A 324 13.80 15.38 31.08
N TRP A 325 13.61 15.48 29.76
CA TRP A 325 13.23 14.36 28.89
C TRP A 325 14.48 13.64 28.40
N THR A 326 14.55 12.33 28.60
CA THR A 326 15.59 11.47 28.02
C THR A 326 14.93 10.36 27.22
N GLY A 327 15.26 10.28 25.93
CA GLY A 327 14.85 9.18 25.04
C GLY A 327 15.98 8.16 24.89
N SER A 328 15.65 6.88 24.90
CA SER A 328 16.58 5.80 24.55
C SER A 328 15.94 4.89 23.51
N ARG A 329 16.62 4.69 22.37
CA ARG A 329 16.30 3.60 21.44
C ARG A 329 16.85 2.30 22.00
N ARG A 330 16.01 1.30 22.23
CA ARG A 330 16.45 -0.03 22.66
C ARG A 330 16.37 -0.97 21.46
N TRP A 331 17.53 -1.30 20.90
CA TRP A 331 17.70 -2.39 19.97
C TRP A 331 17.80 -3.70 20.75
N GLY A 332 17.37 -4.81 20.13
CA GLY A 332 17.81 -6.15 20.54
C GLY A 332 19.33 -6.22 20.75
N SER A 333 19.78 -7.19 21.54
CA SER A 333 21.04 -7.19 22.28
C SER A 333 22.32 -6.70 21.56
N ARG A 334 22.63 -5.39 21.64
CA ARG A 334 23.87 -4.79 22.21
C ARG A 334 24.10 -3.33 21.75
N ARG A 335 24.58 -2.53 22.72
CA ARG A 335 25.15 -1.15 22.74
C ARG A 335 24.22 0.05 22.40
N THR A 336 23.98 0.85 23.43
CA THR A 336 23.30 2.15 23.47
C THR A 336 24.22 3.32 23.09
N ARG A 337 23.79 4.22 22.20
CA ARG A 337 24.30 5.60 22.12
C ARG A 337 23.31 6.55 22.82
N SER A 338 23.78 7.31 23.79
CA SER A 338 23.00 8.34 24.50
C SER A 338 23.24 9.72 23.91
N TRP A 339 22.17 10.51 23.72
CA TRP A 339 22.25 11.95 23.46
C TRP A 339 21.62 12.73 24.61
N ARG A 340 22.20 13.87 25.00
CA ARG A 340 21.65 14.83 25.98
C ARG A 340 21.54 16.21 25.32
N GLY A 341 20.35 16.81 25.35
CA GLY A 341 20.14 18.24 25.04
C GLY A 341 19.56 18.95 26.26
N ARG A 342 20.11 20.11 26.64
CA ARG A 342 19.52 21.01 27.66
C ARG A 342 18.65 22.05 26.96
N CYS A 343 17.44 22.28 27.47
CA CYS A 343 16.65 23.46 27.13
C CYS A 343 17.28 24.70 27.79
N GLY A 344 17.93 25.54 27.00
CA GLY A 344 18.29 26.91 27.41
C GLY A 344 17.10 27.84 27.18
N ARG A 345 16.69 28.56 28.23
CA ARG A 345 15.86 29.76 28.09
C ARG A 345 16.69 30.83 27.38
N ALA A 346 16.15 31.43 26.32
CA ALA A 346 16.61 32.74 25.84
C ALA A 346 15.38 33.59 25.48
N PRO A 347 15.40 34.90 25.79
CA PRO A 347 14.23 35.76 25.72
C PRO A 347 14.04 36.35 24.32
N TRP A 348 12.77 36.60 23.98
CA TRP A 348 12.38 37.48 22.88
C TRP A 348 12.89 38.91 23.11
N PRO A 349 13.27 39.64 22.04
CA PRO A 349 13.00 41.06 21.98
C PRO A 349 12.13 41.41 20.76
N CYS A 350 11.09 42.21 21.03
CA CYS A 350 10.32 42.95 20.04
C CYS A 350 10.95 44.34 19.79
N ARG A 351 10.78 44.84 18.55
CA ARG A 351 10.96 46.22 18.02
C ARG A 351 12.42 46.68 17.88
N THR A 352 12.80 47.44 16.86
CA THR A 352 12.08 48.43 16.01
C THR A 352 11.99 48.09 14.54
#